data_AF-J9EU03-F1
#
_entry.id   AF-J9EU03-F1
#
_cell.length_a   1.000
_cell.length_b   1.000
_cell.length_c   1.000
_cell.angle_alpha   90.00
_cell.angle_beta   90.00
_cell.angle_gamma   90.00
#
_symmetry.space_group_name_H-M   'P 1'
#
loop_
_entity.id
_entity.type
_entity.pdbx_description
1 polymer ?
#
loop_
_entity_poly.entity_id
_entity_poly.type
_entity_poly.pdbx_seq_one_letter_code
_entity_poly.pdbx_strand_id
1 'polypeptide(L)'
;MTPEQCEFIAGNEWIQINPQFNLDELRLICGDIGPFEAGMPIWVPLWIAVTLRKRRKCTIIPPEWLCVEELKKLVIAESGTNAFGQVPRFYLEIAHMFVQYAKEDLPDSDMVWSFIFN
;
A
#
# COMPACT_ATOMS: atom_id res chain seq x y z
N MET A 1 9.28 -19.86 -3.43
CA MET A 1 9.11 -18.42 -3.70
C MET A 1 9.84 -17.67 -2.59
N THR A 2 10.67 -16.68 -2.90
CA THR A 2 11.41 -15.89 -1.90
C THR A 2 10.59 -14.67 -1.45
N PRO A 3 10.90 -14.03 -0.31
CA PRO A 3 10.22 -12.80 0.11
C PRO A 3 10.24 -11.71 -0.97
N GLU A 4 11.35 -11.56 -1.68
CA GLU A 4 11.50 -10.58 -2.76
C GLU A 4 10.60 -10.93 -3.95
N GLN A 5 10.38 -12.22 -4.23
CA GLN A 5 9.44 -12.65 -5.28
C GLN A 5 7.99 -12.36 -4.87
N CYS A 6 7.63 -12.56 -3.60
CA CYS A 6 6.30 -12.22 -3.09
C CYS A 6 6.06 -10.70 -3.18
N GLU A 7 7.01 -9.89 -2.74
CA GLU A 7 6.94 -8.42 -2.81
C GLU A 7 6.84 -7.94 -4.27
N PHE A 8 7.61 -8.53 -5.19
CA PHE A 8 7.51 -8.24 -6.62
C PHE A 8 6.11 -8.52 -7.18
N ILE A 9 5.48 -9.64 -6.78
CA ILE A 9 4.13 -9.99 -7.21
C ILE A 9 3.11 -9.01 -6.63
N ALA A 10 3.19 -8.74 -5.33
CA ALA A 10 2.32 -7.80 -4.61
C ALA A 10 2.42 -6.36 -5.15
N GLY A 11 3.57 -5.99 -5.75
CA GLY A 11 3.75 -4.69 -6.39
C GLY A 11 2.74 -4.40 -7.51
N ASN A 12 2.06 -5.41 -8.06
CA ASN A 12 1.01 -5.24 -9.07
C ASN A 12 -0.36 -4.89 -8.49
N GLU A 13 -0.53 -4.94 -7.17
CA GLU A 13 -1.75 -4.46 -6.53
C GLU A 13 -1.90 -2.95 -6.75
N TRP A 14 -3.13 -2.51 -6.95
CA TRP A 14 -3.44 -1.11 -7.20
C TRP A 14 -3.57 -0.37 -5.86
N ILE A 15 -2.93 0.79 -5.78
CA ILE A 15 -2.97 1.67 -4.62
C ILE A 15 -3.25 3.09 -5.07
N GLN A 16 -3.87 3.87 -4.20
CA GLN A 16 -4.13 5.27 -4.47
C GLN A 16 -2.93 6.13 -4.05
N ILE A 17 -2.58 7.12 -4.85
CA ILE A 17 -1.57 8.13 -4.52
C ILE A 17 -2.16 9.52 -4.69
N ASN A 18 -1.59 10.50 -3.98
CA ASN A 18 -1.79 11.91 -4.26
C ASN A 18 -0.51 12.49 -4.91
N PRO A 19 -0.48 12.74 -6.23
CA PRO A 19 0.70 13.22 -6.93
C PRO A 19 0.97 14.70 -6.64
N GLN A 20 2.24 15.10 -6.77
CA GLN A 20 2.73 16.47 -6.59
C GLN A 20 3.22 17.08 -7.91
N PHE A 21 2.77 16.54 -9.04
CA PHE A 21 3.15 16.94 -10.39
C PHE A 21 1.98 16.74 -11.35
N ASN A 22 2.05 17.42 -12.49
CA ASN A 22 1.15 17.20 -13.62
C ASN A 22 1.87 16.40 -14.69
N LEU A 23 1.19 15.44 -15.30
CA LEU A 23 1.68 14.65 -16.42
C LEU A 23 0.49 14.08 -17.19
N ASP A 24 0.55 14.12 -18.51
CA ASP A 24 -0.44 13.45 -19.34
C ASP A 24 -0.40 11.92 -19.12
N GLU A 25 -1.36 11.22 -19.72
CA GLU A 25 -1.46 9.76 -19.63
C GLU A 25 -0.18 9.06 -20.10
N LEU A 26 0.32 8.14 -19.28
CA LEU A 26 1.42 7.24 -19.59
C LEU A 26 0.88 5.96 -20.21
N ARG A 27 1.30 5.68 -21.45
CA ARG A 27 0.98 4.41 -22.11
C ARG A 27 1.99 3.33 -21.76
N LEU A 28 1.56 2.29 -21.04
CA LEU A 28 2.41 1.16 -20.67
C LEU A 28 1.99 -0.11 -21.42
N ILE A 29 2.86 -1.11 -21.41
CA ILE A 29 2.61 -2.40 -22.07
C ILE A 29 1.32 -3.07 -21.54
N CYS A 30 1.05 -2.92 -20.24
CA CYS A 30 -0.06 -3.57 -19.54
C CYS A 30 -1.20 -2.60 -19.17
N GLY A 31 -1.35 -1.51 -19.92
CA GLY A 31 -2.42 -0.52 -19.71
C GLY A 31 -1.89 0.89 -19.50
N ASP A 32 -2.81 1.84 -19.56
CA ASP A 32 -2.49 3.26 -19.48
C ASP A 32 -2.75 3.79 -18.06
N ILE A 33 -1.97 4.77 -17.62
CA ILE A 33 -2.05 5.35 -16.27
C ILE A 33 -1.95 6.86 -16.36
N GLY A 34 -2.87 7.54 -15.68
CA GLY A 34 -2.98 8.99 -15.71
C GLY A 34 -4.35 9.42 -16.22
N PRO A 35 -4.52 10.71 -16.55
CA PRO A 35 -3.54 11.79 -16.34
C PRO A 35 -3.23 11.99 -14.85
N PHE A 36 -2.02 12.47 -14.55
CA PHE A 36 -1.62 12.88 -13.21
C PHE A 36 -1.89 14.38 -13.06
N GLU A 37 -2.68 14.74 -12.05
CA GLU A 37 -2.96 16.12 -11.68
C GLU A 37 -2.55 16.34 -10.22
N ALA A 38 -1.71 17.34 -9.97
CA ALA A 38 -1.18 17.61 -8.64
C ALA A 38 -2.32 17.86 -7.64
N GLY A 39 -2.31 17.14 -6.52
CA GLY A 39 -3.34 17.24 -5.49
C GLY A 39 -4.59 16.38 -5.75
N MET A 40 -4.72 15.75 -6.92
CA MET A 40 -5.86 14.90 -7.27
C MET A 40 -5.50 13.42 -7.14
N PRO A 41 -6.15 12.66 -6.23
CA PRO A 41 -5.85 11.26 -6.05
C PRO A 41 -6.09 10.40 -7.29
N ILE A 42 -5.16 9.48 -7.58
CA ILE A 42 -5.25 8.53 -8.70
C ILE A 42 -4.78 7.14 -8.28
N TRP A 43 -5.33 6.10 -8.90
CA TRP A 43 -4.90 4.72 -8.72
C TRP A 43 -3.72 4.39 -9.63
N VAL A 44 -2.69 3.76 -9.07
CA VAL A 44 -1.52 3.24 -9.78
C VAL A 44 -1.10 1.90 -9.20
N PRO A 45 -0.38 1.04 -9.93
CA PRO A 45 0.30 -0.11 -9.35
C PRO A 45 1.25 0.31 -8.23
N LEU A 46 1.32 -0.49 -7.15
CA LEU A 46 2.13 -0.21 -5.97
C LEU A 46 3.61 0.00 -6.30
N TRP A 47 4.17 -0.72 -7.28
CA TRP A 47 5.54 -0.49 -7.73
C TRP A 47 5.76 0.91 -8.33
N ILE A 48 4.75 1.51 -8.96
CA ILE A 48 4.79 2.90 -9.43
C ILE A 48 4.70 3.85 -8.24
N ALA A 49 3.75 3.61 -7.32
CA ALA A 49 3.57 4.44 -6.13
C ALA A 49 4.88 4.55 -5.32
N VAL A 50 5.54 3.42 -5.05
CA VAL A 50 6.84 3.37 -4.36
C VAL A 50 7.92 4.11 -5.14
N THR A 51 7.96 3.95 -6.47
CA THR A 51 8.95 4.62 -7.32
C THR A 51 8.79 6.15 -7.30
N LEU A 52 7.55 6.64 -7.38
CA LEU A 52 7.23 8.06 -7.29
C LEU A 52 7.49 8.61 -5.88
N ARG A 53 7.16 7.85 -4.83
CA ARG A 53 7.39 8.24 -3.44
C ARG A 53 8.88 8.37 -3.11
N LYS A 54 9.72 7.43 -3.57
CA LYS A 54 11.19 7.51 -3.46
C LYS A 54 11.76 8.78 -4.10
N ARG A 55 11.11 9.30 -5.13
CA ARG A 55 11.46 10.56 -5.81
C ARG A 55 10.78 11.80 -5.21
N ARG A 56 10.02 11.65 -4.11
CA ARG A 56 9.24 12.71 -3.46
C ARG A 56 8.29 13.41 -4.45
N LYS A 57 7.58 12.60 -5.25
CA LYS A 57 6.63 13.08 -6.27
C LYS A 57 5.17 12.76 -5.95
N CYS A 58 4.91 12.05 -4.86
CA CYS A 58 3.57 11.78 -4.38
C CYS A 58 3.60 11.49 -2.88
N THR A 59 2.42 11.51 -2.27
CA THR A 59 2.12 10.83 -1.01
C THR A 59 1.33 9.57 -1.37
N ILE A 60 1.69 8.42 -0.81
CA ILE A 60 0.92 7.19 -1.00
C ILE A 60 -0.24 7.20 0.00
N ILE A 61 -1.45 6.91 -0.45
CA ILE A 61 -2.62 6.83 0.43
C ILE A 61 -2.70 5.38 0.94
N PRO A 62 -2.61 5.14 2.26
CA PRO A 62 -2.73 3.80 2.82
C PRO A 62 -4.08 3.15 2.45
N PRO A 63 -4.13 1.82 2.21
CA PRO A 63 -5.39 1.11 2.13
C PRO A 63 -6.22 1.30 3.40
N GLU A 64 -7.55 1.26 3.29
CA GLU A 64 -8.45 1.44 4.44
C GLU A 64 -8.18 0.47 5.59
N TRP A 65 -7.80 -0.78 5.27
CA TRP A 65 -7.48 -1.80 6.28
C TRP A 65 -6.16 -1.55 7.02
N LEU A 66 -5.26 -0.71 6.47
CA LEU A 66 -3.92 -0.48 7.00
C LEU A 66 -3.93 0.73 7.97
N CYS A 67 -4.85 0.68 8.94
CA CYS A 67 -4.92 1.63 10.04
C CYS A 67 -5.18 0.88 11.36
N VAL A 68 -4.89 1.54 12.47
CA VAL A 68 -4.94 0.93 13.81
C VAL A 68 -6.34 0.39 14.14
N GLU A 69 -7.38 1.13 13.76
CA GLU A 69 -8.77 0.78 14.03
C GLU A 69 -9.17 -0.52 13.33
N GLU A 70 -8.88 -0.67 12.04
CA GLU A 70 -9.23 -1.86 11.27
C GLU A 70 -8.34 -3.06 11.65
N LEU A 71 -7.05 -2.85 11.88
CA LEU A 71 -6.14 -3.91 12.32
C LEU A 71 -6.57 -4.51 13.67
N LYS A 72 -7.02 -3.68 14.62
CA LYS A 72 -7.58 -4.16 15.90
C LYS A 72 -8.78 -5.07 15.68
N LYS A 73 -9.68 -4.74 14.75
CA LYS A 73 -10.84 -5.57 14.43
C LYS A 73 -10.42 -6.91 13.85
N LEU A 74 -9.42 -6.92 12.96
CA LEU A 74 -8.86 -8.15 12.39
C LEU A 74 -8.27 -9.06 13.48
N VAL A 75 -7.47 -8.52 14.39
CA VAL A 75 -6.87 -9.28 15.51
C VAL A 75 -7.94 -9.87 16.46
N ILE A 76 -8.98 -9.10 16.76
CA ILE A 76 -10.10 -9.58 17.59
C ILE A 76 -10.85 -10.71 16.87
N ALA A 77 -11.09 -10.57 15.56
CA ALA A 77 -11.76 -11.58 14.77
C ALA A 77 -10.96 -12.89 14.69
N GLU A 78 -9.63 -12.81 14.57
CA GLU A 78 -8.75 -13.98 14.61
C GLU A 78 -8.78 -14.68 15.97
N SER A 79 -8.71 -13.91 17.06
CA SER A 79 -8.68 -14.45 18.43
C SER A 79 -9.96 -15.21 18.82
N GLY A 80 -11.09 -14.92 18.16
CA GLY A 80 -12.39 -15.51 18.46
C GLY A 80 -12.69 -16.82 17.74
N THR A 81 -11.81 -17.29 16.84
CA THR A 81 -12.08 -18.46 16.00
C THR A 81 -10.90 -19.43 15.94
N ASN A 82 -11.19 -20.73 15.81
CA ASN A 82 -10.17 -21.76 15.61
C ASN A 82 -9.80 -21.95 14.12
N ALA A 83 -10.17 -20.99 13.27
CA ALA A 83 -9.98 -21.01 11.82
C ALA A 83 -9.11 -19.81 11.40
N PHE A 84 -8.57 -19.86 10.17
CA PHE A 84 -7.86 -18.72 9.62
C PHE A 84 -8.82 -17.53 9.43
N GLY A 85 -8.40 -16.36 9.91
CA GLY A 85 -9.10 -15.10 9.67
C GLY A 85 -9.08 -14.72 8.19
N GLN A 86 -10.10 -13.99 7.75
CA GLN A 86 -10.06 -13.36 6.43
C GLN A 86 -9.22 -12.09 6.52
N VAL A 87 -8.12 -12.07 5.77
CA VAL A 87 -7.20 -10.93 5.68
C VAL A 87 -7.15 -10.40 4.25
N PRO A 88 -6.81 -9.12 4.05
CA PRO A 88 -6.57 -8.56 2.74
C PRO A 88 -5.48 -9.35 1.99
N ARG A 89 -5.62 -9.45 0.67
CA ARG A 89 -4.62 -10.10 -0.18
C ARG A 89 -3.29 -9.35 -0.09
N PHE A 90 -2.19 -10.10 0.01
CA PHE A 90 -0.83 -9.55 0.12
C PHE A 90 -0.64 -8.54 1.27
N TYR A 91 -1.40 -8.68 2.36
CA TYR A 91 -1.37 -7.71 3.46
C TYR A 91 0.05 -7.54 4.06
N LEU A 92 0.84 -8.62 4.15
CA LEU A 92 2.21 -8.57 4.68
C LEU A 92 3.13 -7.78 3.74
N GLU A 93 3.13 -8.09 2.44
CA GLU A 93 3.98 -7.42 1.47
C GLU A 93 3.62 -5.94 1.33
N ILE A 94 2.32 -5.61 1.30
CA ILE A 94 1.86 -4.22 1.24
C ILE A 94 2.29 -3.48 2.52
N ALA A 95 2.04 -4.04 3.70
CA ALA A 95 2.44 -3.42 4.96
C ALA A 95 3.97 -3.22 5.04
N HIS A 96 4.74 -4.23 4.61
CA HIS A 96 6.19 -4.14 4.55
C HIS A 96 6.66 -3.00 3.64
N MET A 97 6.12 -2.91 2.42
CA MET A 97 6.44 -1.83 1.48
C MET A 97 6.09 -0.45 2.04
N PHE A 98 4.96 -0.29 2.74
CA PHE A 98 4.62 0.98 3.38
C PHE A 98 5.62 1.34 4.50
N VAL A 99 5.92 0.41 5.41
CA VAL A 99 6.89 0.65 6.49
C VAL A 99 8.27 0.99 5.93
N GLN A 100 8.67 0.36 4.82
CA GLN A 100 9.98 0.56 4.22
C GLN A 100 10.09 1.86 3.41
N TYR A 101 9.05 2.23 2.65
CA TYR A 101 9.16 3.28 1.63
C TYR A 101 8.21 4.47 1.85
N ALA A 102 7.19 4.32 2.68
CA ALA A 102 6.12 5.30 2.88
C ALA A 102 5.69 5.38 4.35
N LYS A 103 6.61 5.17 5.31
CA LYS A 103 6.31 5.21 6.75
C LYS A 103 5.67 6.52 7.18
N GLU A 104 6.12 7.63 6.61
CA GLU A 104 5.60 8.98 6.87
C GLU A 104 4.16 9.17 6.37
N ASP A 105 3.71 8.33 5.43
CA ASP A 105 2.38 8.39 4.85
C ASP A 105 1.39 7.51 5.64
N LEU A 106 1.86 6.71 6.60
CA LEU A 106 1.05 5.88 7.50
C LEU A 106 0.68 6.63 8.79
N PRO A 107 -0.62 6.81 9.08
CA PRO A 107 -1.08 7.21 10.40
C PRO A 107 -0.63 6.20 11.47
N ASP A 108 -0.16 6.69 12.62
CA ASP A 108 0.24 5.85 13.77
C ASP A 108 1.16 4.67 13.38
N SER A 109 2.12 4.93 12.48
CA SER A 109 2.95 3.90 11.84
C SER A 109 3.62 2.90 12.79
N ASP A 110 4.02 3.31 14.00
CA ASP A 110 4.62 2.42 15.00
C ASP A 110 3.59 1.43 15.59
N MET A 111 2.34 1.87 15.78
CA MET A 111 1.25 1.00 16.22
C MET A 111 0.83 0.04 15.11
N VAL A 112 0.68 0.54 13.88
CA VAL A 112 0.42 -0.29 12.68
C VAL A 112 1.48 -1.38 12.56
N TRP A 113 2.76 -1.03 12.72
CA TRP A 113 3.85 -2.00 12.72
C TRP A 113 3.70 -3.05 13.81
N SER A 114 3.35 -2.65 15.04
CA SER A 114 3.15 -3.60 16.15
C SER A 114 1.99 -4.57 15.93
N PHE A 115 0.94 -4.18 15.20
CA PHE A 115 -0.19 -5.07 14.92
C PHE A 115 0.12 -6.12 13.84
N ILE A 116 1.07 -5.84 12.96
CA ILE A 116 1.34 -6.69 11.78
C ILE A 116 2.56 -7.58 11.99
N PHE A 117 3.59 -7.09 12.69
CA PHE A 117 4.91 -7.73 12.75
C PHE A 117 5.36 -8.19 14.13
N ASN A 118 4.52 -8.02 15.18
CA ASN A 118 4.81 -8.44 16.54
C ASN A 118 3.71 -9.40 17.02
#